data_AF-A0AB36Z280-F1
#
_entry.id   AF-A0AB36Z280-F1
#
_cell.length_a   1.000
_cell.length_b   1.000
_cell.length_c   1.000
_cell.angle_alpha   90.00
_cell.angle_beta   90.00
_cell.angle_gamma   90.00
#
_symmetry.space_group_name_H-M   'P 1'
#
loop_
_entity.id
_entity.type
_entity.pdbx_description
1 polymer ?
#
loop_
_entity_poly.entity_id
_entity_poly.type
_entity_poly.pdbx_seq_one_letter_code
_entity_poly.pdbx_strand_id
1 'polypeptide(L)'
;MNAQQILKRLSQLKSERVKHETTWRDCYKYCAPERQQSFQDVTASGLEQERKTARNELYDTTACEGIQLLVSSVYSGTTSPVSLWFKSVPSGVDTPSQLTQGEQWLDMVDNFIFRNIHSSNFDS
;
A
#
# COMPACT_ATOMS: atom_id res chain seq x y z
N MET A 1 2.32 1.27 -28.40
CA MET A 1 3.58 1.71 -27.77
C MET A 1 4.63 0.64 -28.06
N ASN A 2 5.73 0.97 -28.74
CA ASN A 2 6.78 -0.01 -29.03
C ASN A 2 7.77 -0.13 -27.86
N ALA A 3 8.63 -1.17 -27.86
CA ALA A 3 9.57 -1.43 -26.78
C ALA A 3 10.49 -0.23 -26.48
N GLN A 4 10.95 0.48 -27.51
CA GLN A 4 11.80 1.67 -27.35
C GLN A 4 11.06 2.83 -26.64
N GLN A 5 9.79 3.04 -26.96
CA GLN A 5 8.95 4.05 -26.31
C GLN A 5 8.72 3.71 -24.83
N ILE A 6 8.53 2.42 -24.51
CA ILE A 6 8.38 1.95 -23.12
C ILE A 6 9.67 2.22 -22.33
N LEU A 7 10.83 1.85 -22.87
CA LEU A 7 12.14 2.09 -22.22
C LEU A 7 12.40 3.58 -22.01
N LYS A 8 12.09 4.41 -23.02
CA LYS A 8 12.21 5.87 -22.90
C LYS A 8 11.31 6.42 -21.80
N ARG A 9 10.05 5.97 -21.74
CA ARG A 9 9.11 6.39 -20.68
C ARG A 9 9.58 5.96 -19.30
N LEU A 10 10.07 4.72 -19.15
CA LEU A 10 10.61 4.23 -17.89
C LEU A 10 11.81 5.07 -17.41
N SER A 11 12.72 5.43 -18.32
CA SER A 11 13.88 6.28 -17.99
C SER A 11 13.46 7.67 -17.51
N GLN A 12 12.46 8.28 -18.16
CA GLN A 12 11.89 9.56 -17.72
C GLN A 12 11.28 9.44 -16.32
N LEU A 13 10.47 8.41 -16.08
CA LEU A 13 9.85 8.17 -14.77
C LEU A 13 10.88 7.88 -13.67
N LYS A 14 11.94 7.13 -13.97
CA LYS A 14 13.07 6.93 -13.03
C LYS A 14 13.72 8.28 -12.68
N SER A 15 13.91 9.17 -13.66
CA SER A 15 14.49 10.50 -13.45
C SER A 15 13.61 11.40 -12.57
N GLU A 16 12.29 11.29 -12.69
CA GLU A 16 11.34 11.99 -11.81
C GLU A 16 11.38 11.41 -10.39
N ARG A 17 11.40 10.08 -10.26
CA ARG A 17 11.42 9.37 -8.96
C ARG A 17 12.69 9.63 -8.15
N VAL A 18 13.87 9.70 -8.79
CA VAL A 18 15.18 9.86 -8.12
C VAL A 18 15.21 11.04 -7.14
N LYS A 19 14.46 12.10 -7.42
CA LYS A 19 14.36 13.29 -6.56
C LYS A 19 13.79 12.99 -5.17
N HIS A 20 13.00 11.91 -5.03
CA HIS A 20 12.36 11.50 -3.78
C HIS A 20 13.10 10.38 -3.05
N GLU A 21 14.01 9.68 -3.74
CA GLU A 21 14.65 8.46 -3.20
C GLU A 21 15.47 8.72 -1.94
N THR A 22 16.11 9.89 -1.83
CA THR A 22 16.86 10.28 -0.62
C THR A 22 15.93 10.44 0.58
N THR A 23 14.84 11.20 0.43
CA THR A 23 13.85 11.39 1.50
C THR A 23 13.24 10.06 1.94
N TRP A 24 12.88 9.19 0.99
CA TRP A 24 12.35 7.87 1.32
C TRP A 24 13.36 7.00 2.06
N ARG A 25 14.64 7.05 1.65
CA ARG A 25 15.72 6.33 2.34
C ARG A 25 15.86 6.79 3.77
N ASP A 26 15.80 8.10 4.03
CA ASP A 26 15.87 8.64 5.39
C ASP A 26 14.64 8.23 6.22
N CYS A 27 13.43 8.28 5.64
CA CYS A 27 12.23 7.78 6.31
C CYS A 27 12.35 6.30 6.68
N TYR A 28 12.89 5.45 5.81
CA TYR A 28 13.15 4.06 6.17
C TYR A 28 14.21 3.96 7.27
N LYS A 29 15.34 4.66 7.13
CA LYS A 29 16.44 4.63 8.10
C LYS A 29 16.01 4.98 9.53
N TYR A 30 15.10 5.93 9.69
CA TYR A 30 14.69 6.40 11.02
C TYR A 30 13.37 5.82 11.52
N CYS A 31 12.51 5.28 10.65
CA CYS A 31 11.20 4.78 11.05
C CYS A 31 11.02 3.26 10.85
N ALA A 32 11.58 2.65 9.82
CA ALA A 32 11.41 1.22 9.55
C ALA A 32 12.59 0.64 8.73
N PRO A 33 13.80 0.55 9.31
CA PRO A 33 15.01 0.16 8.58
C PRO A 33 14.86 -1.17 7.85
N GLU A 34 14.22 -2.15 8.47
CA GLU A 34 14.00 -3.48 7.91
C GLU A 34 13.17 -3.48 6.62
N ARG A 35 12.38 -2.42 6.36
CA ARG A 35 11.53 -2.28 5.17
C ARG A 35 12.21 -1.51 4.03
N GLN A 36 13.45 -1.02 4.22
CA GLN A 36 14.16 -0.24 3.21
C GLN A 36 14.24 -1.00 1.88
N GLN A 37 13.83 -0.36 0.78
CA GLN A 37 13.84 -0.94 -0.56
C GLN A 37 15.06 -0.46 -1.35
N SER A 38 15.52 -1.27 -2.31
CA SER A 38 16.47 -0.82 -3.32
C SER A 38 15.73 -0.13 -4.46
N PHE A 39 16.13 1.09 -4.79
CA PHE A 39 15.64 1.80 -5.97
C PHE A 39 16.52 1.59 -7.22
N GLN A 40 17.67 0.92 -7.04
CA GLN A 40 18.62 0.60 -8.11
C GLN A 40 18.63 -0.91 -8.40
N ASP A 41 19.01 -1.26 -9.63
CA ASP A 41 19.21 -2.65 -10.10
C ASP A 41 20.48 -3.29 -9.49
N VAL A 42 20.82 -2.96 -8.25
CA VAL A 42 21.95 -3.52 -7.51
C VAL A 42 21.48 -4.84 -6.88
N THR A 43 22.29 -5.87 -7.05
CA THR A 43 22.11 -7.18 -6.43
C THR A 43 21.87 -7.02 -4.92
N ALA A 44 20.87 -7.74 -4.40
CA ALA A 44 20.33 -7.59 -3.04
C ALA A 44 21.34 -7.72 -1.88
N SER A 45 22.62 -8.01 -2.14
CA SER A 45 23.65 -8.25 -1.13
C SER A 45 24.02 -7.01 -0.30
N GLY A 46 23.98 -5.81 -0.87
CA GLY A 46 24.28 -4.56 -0.13
C GLY A 46 23.15 -4.13 0.80
N LEU A 47 21.90 -4.35 0.39
CA LEU A 47 20.72 -3.82 1.07
C LEU A 47 20.54 -4.43 2.46
N GLU A 48 20.77 -5.74 2.61
CA GLU A 48 20.60 -6.40 3.91
C GLU A 48 21.60 -5.88 4.95
N GLN A 49 22.84 -5.60 4.54
CA GLN A 49 23.82 -5.02 5.44
C GLN A 49 23.46 -3.58 5.81
N GLU A 50 22.97 -2.78 4.86
CA GLU A 50 22.49 -1.43 5.13
C GLU A 50 21.35 -1.41 6.15
N ARG A 51 20.36 -2.31 6.01
CA ARG A 51 19.25 -2.43 6.97
C ARG A 51 19.73 -2.74 8.38
N LYS A 52 20.67 -3.69 8.51
CA LYS A 52 21.27 -4.06 9.81
C LYS A 52 22.04 -2.91 10.42
N THR A 53 22.87 -2.22 9.62
CA THR A 53 23.62 -1.06 10.09
C THR A 53 22.67 0.05 10.55
N ALA A 54 21.66 0.41 9.75
CA ALA A 54 20.66 1.42 10.09
C ALA A 54 19.90 1.07 11.38
N ARG A 55 19.56 -0.21 11.58
CA ARG A 55 18.92 -0.68 12.82
C ARG A 55 19.85 -0.55 14.03
N ASN A 56 21.14 -0.81 13.87
CA ASN A 56 22.12 -0.69 14.96
C ASN A 56 22.43 0.79 15.30
N GLU A 57 22.31 1.69 14.33
CA GLU A 57 22.49 3.14 14.50
C GLU A 57 21.27 3.84 15.14
N LEU A 58 20.15 3.12 15.31
CA LEU A 58 18.93 3.69 15.87
C LEU A 58 19.02 3.77 17.40
N TYR A 59 19.07 4.99 17.94
CA TYR A 59 19.14 5.25 19.38
C TYR A 59 17.78 5.52 20.03
N ASP A 60 16.77 5.92 19.24
CA ASP A 60 15.42 6.25 19.69
C ASP A 60 14.39 5.50 18.82
N THR A 61 13.47 4.78 19.47
CA THR A 61 12.42 3.99 18.80
C THR A 61 11.10 4.73 18.66
N THR A 62 10.98 5.97 19.15
CA THR A 62 9.74 6.74 19.11
C THR A 62 9.15 6.86 17.70
N ALA A 63 10.00 7.14 16.70
CA ALA A 63 9.57 7.23 15.30
C ALA A 63 9.15 5.88 14.73
N CYS A 64 9.82 4.79 15.13
CA CYS A 64 9.46 3.43 14.73
C CYS A 64 8.11 3.00 15.29
N GLU A 65 7.85 3.29 16.57
CA GLU A 65 6.57 2.99 17.20
C GLU A 65 5.45 3.85 16.61
N GLY A 66 5.72 5.14 16.37
CA GLY A 66 4.77 6.06 15.76
C GLY A 66 4.33 5.64 14.35
N ILE A 67 5.27 5.21 13.49
CA ILE A 67 4.91 4.77 12.15
C ILE A 67 4.11 3.45 12.18
N GLN A 68 4.44 2.53 13.09
CA GLN A 68 3.68 1.29 13.24
C GLN A 68 2.24 1.58 13.68
N LEU A 69 2.06 2.44 14.68
CA LEU A 69 0.73 2.86 15.14
C LEU A 69 -0.07 3.55 14.03
N LEU A 70 0.57 4.45 13.27
CA LEU A 70 -0.06 5.13 12.15
C LEU A 70 -0.51 4.14 11.07
N VAL A 71 0.36 3.21 10.68
CA VAL A 71 0.04 2.18 9.67
C VAL A 71 -1.12 1.31 10.14
N SER A 72 -1.10 0.84 11.39
CA SER A 72 -2.20 0.06 11.96
C SER A 72 -3.52 0.85 11.95
N SER A 73 -3.47 2.14 12.28
CA SER A 73 -4.64 3.01 12.30
C SER A 73 -5.22 3.20 10.89
N VAL A 74 -4.37 3.51 9.90
CA VAL A 74 -4.79 3.66 8.50
C VAL A 74 -5.41 2.36 7.99
N TYR A 75 -4.71 1.23 8.13
CA TYR A 75 -5.19 -0.06 7.66
C TYR A 75 -6.53 -0.45 8.30
N SER A 76 -6.67 -0.28 9.61
CA SER A 76 -7.93 -0.55 10.32
C SER A 76 -9.09 0.34 9.86
N GLY A 77 -8.78 1.58 9.44
CA GLY A 77 -9.76 2.56 8.99
C GLY A 77 -10.14 2.46 7.51
N THR A 78 -9.32 1.80 6.68
CA THR A 78 -9.53 1.78 5.22
C THR A 78 -9.95 0.43 4.67
N THR A 79 -9.24 -0.64 5.03
CA THR A 79 -9.35 -1.95 4.36
C THR A 79 -9.26 -3.08 5.38
N SER A 80 -10.11 -3.00 6.39
CA SER A 80 -10.14 -3.98 7.47
C SER A 80 -10.76 -5.31 6.99
N PRO A 81 -10.13 -6.47 7.26
CA PRO A 81 -10.60 -7.78 6.81
C PRO A 81 -11.84 -8.27 7.59
N VAL A 82 -12.20 -7.61 8.69
CA VAL A 82 -13.32 -8.03 9.54
C VAL A 82 -14.65 -7.36 9.15
N SER A 83 -14.61 -6.35 8.28
CA SER A 83 -15.79 -5.55 7.92
C SER A 83 -15.75 -5.11 6.46
N LEU A 84 -16.88 -5.24 5.78
CA LEU A 84 -17.03 -4.72 4.42
C LEU A 84 -16.83 -3.20 4.42
N TRP A 85 -15.81 -2.73 3.68
CA TRP A 85 -15.35 -1.34 3.67
C TRP A 85 -15.77 -0.56 2.41
N PHE A 86 -16.62 -1.15 1.58
CA PHE A 86 -17.19 -0.51 0.41
C PHE A 86 -18.64 -0.96 0.20
N LYS A 87 -19.41 -0.16 -0.55
CA LYS A 87 -20.78 -0.51 -0.93
C LYS A 87 -21.07 -0.01 -2.34
N SER A 88 -21.58 -0.90 -3.17
CA SER A 88 -22.08 -0.56 -4.49
C SER A 88 -23.52 -0.02 -4.38
N VAL A 89 -23.76 1.17 -4.91
CA VAL A 89 -25.09 1.79 -4.92
C VAL A 89 -25.49 2.19 -6.34
N PRO A 90 -26.75 1.97 -6.75
CA PRO A 90 -27.24 2.44 -8.04
C PRO A 90 -27.14 3.96 -8.13
N SER A 91 -26.66 4.49 -9.25
CA SER A 91 -26.62 5.93 -9.49
C SER A 91 -28.02 6.50 -9.67
N GLY A 92 -28.29 7.66 -9.07
CA GLY A 92 -29.54 8.41 -9.27
C GLY A 92 -30.76 7.87 -8.51
N VAL A 93 -30.57 6.97 -7.54
CA VAL A 93 -31.63 6.47 -6.66
C VAL A 93 -31.39 7.04 -5.26
N ASP A 94 -32.30 7.90 -4.78
CA ASP A 94 -32.32 8.31 -3.37
C ASP A 94 -32.54 7.07 -2.51
N THR A 95 -31.78 6.92 -1.42
CA THR A 95 -31.72 5.71 -0.58
C THR A 95 -33.13 5.18 -0.29
N PRO A 96 -33.56 4.09 -0.96
CA PRO A 96 -34.94 3.65 -0.85
C PRO A 96 -35.18 3.07 0.55
N SER A 97 -36.38 3.26 1.08
CA SER A 97 -36.78 2.73 2.40
C SER A 97 -36.77 1.20 2.46
N GLN A 98 -36.73 0.53 1.31
CA GLN A 98 -36.63 -0.92 1.18
C GLN A 98 -35.64 -1.27 0.07
N LEU A 99 -34.79 -2.27 0.31
CA LEU A 99 -33.89 -2.78 -0.72
C LEU A 99 -34.68 -3.40 -1.86
N THR A 100 -34.48 -2.82 -3.05
CA THR A 100 -34.90 -3.40 -4.32
C THR A 100 -34.11 -4.69 -4.62
N GLN A 101 -34.63 -5.53 -5.52
CA GLN A 101 -33.91 -6.71 -5.98
C GLN A 101 -32.51 -6.39 -6.55
N GLY A 102 -32.36 -5.22 -7.19
CA GLY A 102 -31.08 -4.74 -7.71
C GLY A 102 -30.07 -4.48 -6.60
N GLU A 103 -30.48 -3.85 -5.50
CA GLU A 103 -29.60 -3.58 -4.36
C GLU A 103 -29.23 -4.86 -3.61
N GLN A 104 -30.15 -5.82 -3.48
CA GLN A 104 -29.84 -7.14 -2.91
C GLN A 104 -28.78 -7.90 -3.74
N TRP A 105 -28.85 -7.78 -5.07
CA TRP A 105 -27.84 -8.35 -5.95
C TRP A 105 -26.49 -7.64 -5.80
N LEU A 106 -26.48 -6.31 -5.68
CA LEU A 106 -25.25 -5.55 -5.43
C LEU A 106 -24.60 -5.92 -4.09
N ASP A 107 -25.38 -6.07 -3.03
CA ASP A 107 -24.87 -6.55 -1.74
C ASP A 107 -24.23 -7.95 -1.86
N MET A 108 -24.80 -8.84 -2.69
CA MET A 108 -24.20 -10.15 -2.98
C MET A 108 -22.87 -10.03 -3.74
N VAL A 109 -22.80 -9.13 -4.72
CA VAL A 109 -21.57 -8.85 -5.49
C VAL A 109 -20.48 -8.25 -4.59
N ASP A 110 -20.83 -7.32 -3.71
CA ASP A 110 -19.89 -6.71 -2.77
C ASP A 110 -19.28 -7.75 -1.84
N ASN A 111 -20.11 -8.64 -1.29
CA ASN A 111 -19.64 -9.76 -0.47
C ASN A 111 -18.75 -10.73 -1.26
N PHE A 112 -19.07 -10.98 -2.52
CA PHE A 112 -18.24 -11.81 -3.40
C PHE A 112 -16.86 -11.17 -3.63
N ILE A 113 -16.81 -9.89 -3.98
CA ILE A 113 -15.56 -9.15 -4.18
C ILE A 113 -14.72 -9.16 -2.89
N PHE A 114 -15.34 -8.83 -1.76
CA PHE A 114 -14.67 -8.78 -0.46
C PHE A 114 -14.02 -10.12 -0.09
N ARG A 115 -14.74 -11.23 -0.25
CA ARG A 115 -14.19 -12.58 0.00
C ARG A 115 -13.02 -12.92 -0.92
N ASN A 116 -13.07 -12.50 -2.19
CA ASN A 116 -11.98 -12.72 -3.13
C ASN A 116 -10.74 -11.91 -2.76
N ILE A 117 -10.92 -10.63 -2.41
CA ILE A 117 -9.82 -9.77 -1.92
C ILE A 117 -9.15 -10.42 -0.72
N HIS A 118 -9.95 -10.85 0.27
CA HIS A 118 -9.44 -11.53 1.45
C HIS A 118 -8.67 -12.82 1.11
N SER A 119 -9.26 -13.68 0.27
CA SER A 119 -8.64 -14.94 -0.16
C SER A 119 -7.33 -14.76 -0.95
N SER A 120 -7.11 -13.57 -1.51
CA SER A 120 -5.90 -13.24 -2.28
C SER A 120 -4.74 -12.75 -1.40
N ASN A 121 -4.90 -12.73 -0.08
CA ASN A 121 -3.92 -12.23 0.90
C ASN A 121 -3.60 -10.74 0.69
N PHE A 122 -4.59 -9.95 0.26
CA PHE A 122 -4.44 -8.50 0.11
C PHE A 122 -4.51 -7.77 1.45
N ASP A 123 -5.44 -8.20 2.30
CA ASP A 123 -5.75 -7.59 3.59
C ASP A 123 -5.43 -8.53 4.77
N SER A 124 -4.64 -9.59 4.55
CA SER A 124 -4.26 -10.58 5.58
C SER A 124 -2.78 -10.50 5.94
#